data_AF-A0A956KMH3-F1
#
_entry.id   AF-A0A956KMH3-F1
#
_cell.length_a   1.000
_cell.length_b   1.000
_cell.length_c   1.000
_cell.angle_alpha   90.00
_cell.angle_beta   90.00
_cell.angle_gamma   90.00
#
_symmetry.space_group_name_H-M   'P 1'
#
loop_
_entity.id
_entity.type
_entity.pdbx_description
1 polymer ?
#
loop_
_entity_poly.entity_id
_entity_poly.type
_entity_poly.pdbx_seq_one_letter_code
_entity_poly.pdbx_strand_id
1 'polypeptide(L)'
;NRYIEDVAQDSVRLVLALVWGSITITATQRRSAADVLKRKGSRAVVLTDSRISRGVLTAVSWLGGNIQGYPWSQLEQAVEDAGGESETKVKLRDVSRKYYQSVQGTDEGES
;
A
#
# COMPACT_ATOMS: atom_id res chain seq x y z
N ASN A 1 -16.66 1.54 -0.64
CA ASN A 1 -15.31 1.75 -0.05
C ASN A 1 -14.38 1.87 -1.23
N ARG A 2 -14.08 3.10 -1.67
CA ARG A 2 -13.52 3.40 -3.00
C ARG A 2 -12.23 2.63 -3.31
N TYR A 3 -11.35 2.44 -2.31
CA TYR A 3 -10.14 1.62 -2.45
C TYR A 3 -10.43 0.17 -2.89
N ILE A 4 -11.44 -0.46 -2.30
CA ILE A 4 -11.82 -1.84 -2.63
C ILE A 4 -12.42 -1.92 -4.04
N GLU A 5 -13.20 -0.91 -4.43
CA GLU A 5 -13.78 -0.80 -5.77
C GLU A 5 -12.69 -0.63 -6.83
N ASP A 6 -11.67 0.19 -6.56
CA ASP A 6 -10.54 0.41 -7.48
C ASP A 6 -9.68 -0.86 -7.64
N VAL A 7 -9.36 -1.56 -6.54
CA VAL A 7 -8.63 -2.85 -6.60
C VAL A 7 -9.46 -3.92 -7.32
N ALA A 8 -10.79 -3.84 -7.22
CA ALA A 8 -11.70 -4.79 -7.86
C ALA A 8 -11.81 -4.64 -9.38
N GLN A 9 -11.19 -3.64 -10.02
CA GLN A 9 -11.16 -3.50 -11.49
C GLN A 9 -10.18 -4.47 -12.18
N ASP A 10 -10.62 -5.20 -13.21
CA ASP A 10 -9.83 -6.28 -13.84
C ASP A 10 -8.53 -5.82 -14.54
N SER A 11 -8.46 -4.53 -14.88
CA SER A 11 -7.24 -3.90 -15.39
C SER A 11 -6.13 -3.76 -14.32
N VAL A 12 -6.47 -3.84 -13.03
CA VAL A 12 -5.54 -3.60 -11.92
C VAL A 12 -4.85 -4.89 -11.50
N ARG A 13 -3.60 -5.05 -11.94
CA ARG A 13 -2.75 -6.19 -11.60
C ARG A 13 -1.88 -5.95 -10.36
N LEU A 14 -1.54 -4.69 -10.09
CA LEU A 14 -0.62 -4.27 -9.04
C LEU A 14 -1.18 -3.04 -8.32
N VAL A 15 -1.03 -3.00 -7.00
CA VAL A 15 -1.46 -1.87 -6.16
C VAL A 15 -0.33 -1.44 -5.25
N LEU A 16 0.07 -0.17 -5.34
CA LEU A 16 0.95 0.49 -4.39
C LEU A 16 0.15 1.53 -3.61
N ALA A 17 -0.07 1.30 -2.32
CA ALA A 17 -0.75 2.25 -1.44
C ALA A 17 0.27 3.06 -0.62
N LEU A 18 0.15 4.38 -0.68
CA LEU A 18 0.98 5.32 0.08
C LEU A 18 0.17 5.80 1.28
N VAL A 19 0.64 5.54 2.50
CA VAL A 19 -0.11 5.86 3.73
C VAL A 19 0.74 6.73 4.65
N TRP A 20 0.16 7.88 5.01
CA TRP A 20 0.67 8.78 6.03
C TRP A 20 -0.20 8.72 7.29
N GLY A 21 0.41 8.71 8.47
CA GLY A 21 -0.29 8.58 9.75
C GLY A 21 -0.79 7.17 10.08
N SER A 22 -1.65 7.07 11.11
CA SER A 22 -2.26 5.81 11.54
C SER A 22 -3.61 5.60 10.86
N ILE A 23 -3.93 4.35 10.52
CA ILE A 23 -5.24 3.98 9.99
C ILE A 23 -5.91 3.00 10.94
N THR A 24 -7.19 3.22 11.22
CA THR A 24 -8.01 2.26 11.95
C THR A 24 -8.78 1.42 10.94
N ILE A 25 -8.42 0.14 10.83
CA ILE A 25 -9.11 -0.80 9.94
C ILE A 25 -9.89 -1.80 10.78
N THR A 26 -11.19 -1.95 10.48
CA THR A 26 -12.06 -2.92 11.15
C THR A 26 -11.79 -4.36 10.70
N ALA A 27 -12.25 -5.35 11.48
CA ALA A 27 -12.13 -6.76 11.11
C ALA A 27 -12.83 -7.06 9.76
N THR A 28 -14.00 -6.47 9.53
CA THR A 28 -14.75 -6.62 8.28
C THR A 28 -13.96 -6.07 7.10
N GLN A 29 -13.36 -4.88 7.23
CA GLN A 29 -12.54 -4.30 6.16
C GLN A 29 -11.29 -5.14 5.84
N ARG A 30 -10.62 -5.68 6.87
CA ARG A 30 -9.47 -6.60 6.67
C ARG A 30 -9.88 -7.85 5.88
N ARG A 31 -11.01 -8.46 6.24
CA ARG A 31 -11.54 -9.64 5.54
C ARG A 31 -11.91 -9.32 4.09
N SER A 32 -12.60 -8.21 3.84
CA SER A 32 -12.94 -7.79 2.48
C SER A 32 -11.70 -7.54 1.62
N ALA A 33 -10.66 -6.89 2.18
CA ALA A 33 -9.40 -6.69 1.47
C ALA A 33 -8.70 -8.03 1.14
N ALA A 34 -8.63 -8.94 2.10
CA ALA A 34 -8.05 -10.27 1.89
C ALA A 34 -8.80 -11.06 0.81
N ASP A 35 -10.13 -11.07 0.87
CA ASP A 35 -10.97 -11.80 -0.09
C ASP A 35 -10.81 -11.26 -1.52
N VAL A 36 -10.74 -9.94 -1.70
CA VAL A 36 -10.54 -9.34 -3.02
C VAL A 36 -9.15 -9.65 -3.57
N LEU A 37 -8.10 -9.46 -2.77
CA LEU A 37 -6.73 -9.75 -3.20
C LEU A 37 -6.55 -11.23 -3.53
N LYS A 38 -7.11 -12.12 -2.72
CA LYS A 38 -7.08 -13.57 -2.94
C LYS A 38 -7.80 -13.97 -4.21
N ARG A 39 -9.03 -13.47 -4.45
CA ARG A 39 -9.82 -13.80 -5.64
C ARG A 39 -9.15 -13.35 -6.93
N LYS A 40 -8.48 -12.20 -6.90
CA LYS A 40 -7.82 -11.66 -8.09
C LYS A 40 -6.42 -12.19 -8.33
N GLY A 41 -5.76 -12.71 -7.29
CA GLY A 41 -4.33 -13.00 -7.34
C GLY A 41 -3.46 -11.74 -7.43
N SER A 42 -4.04 -10.54 -7.30
CA SER A 42 -3.31 -9.27 -7.35
C SER A 42 -2.41 -9.12 -6.13
N ARG A 43 -1.20 -8.60 -6.34
CA ARG A 43 -0.26 -8.27 -5.28
C ARG A 43 -0.44 -6.81 -4.84
N ALA A 44 -0.57 -6.61 -3.54
CA ALA A 44 -0.63 -5.29 -2.93
C ALA A 44 0.63 -5.02 -2.12
N VAL A 45 1.22 -3.85 -2.33
CA VAL A 45 2.33 -3.33 -1.52
C VAL A 45 1.88 -2.04 -0.87
N VAL A 46 2.20 -1.87 0.41
CA VAL A 46 1.81 -0.68 1.17
C VAL A 46 3.04 -0.06 1.81
N LEU A 47 3.24 1.23 1.57
CA LEU A 47 4.28 2.05 2.21
C LEU A 47 3.69 2.84 3.36
N THR A 48 4.18 2.60 4.58
CA THR A 48 3.73 3.25 5.81
C THR A 48 4.76 3.13 6.91
N ASP A 49 5.02 4.21 7.66
CA ASP A 49 5.88 4.17 8.84
C ASP A 49 5.18 3.68 10.11
N SER A 50 3.85 3.66 10.11
CA SER A 50 3.04 3.16 11.22
C SER A 50 3.24 1.66 11.43
N ARG A 51 3.84 1.30 12.58
CA ARG A 51 3.99 -0.09 13.04
C ARG A 51 2.63 -0.78 13.17
N ILE A 52 1.62 -0.06 13.64
CA ILE A 52 0.25 -0.57 13.80
C ILE A 52 -0.34 -0.93 12.43
N SER A 53 -0.18 -0.05 11.44
CA SER A 53 -0.66 -0.28 10.08
C SER A 53 0.03 -1.51 9.47
N ARG A 54 1.35 -1.67 9.67
CA ARG A 54 2.05 -2.89 9.23
C ARG A 54 1.53 -4.16 9.90
N GLY A 55 1.23 -4.12 11.20
CA GLY A 55 0.61 -5.24 11.91
C GLY A 55 -0.78 -5.62 11.35
N VAL A 56 -1.57 -4.63 10.96
CA VAL A 56 -2.86 -4.85 10.27
C VAL A 56 -2.66 -5.53 8.91
N LEU A 57 -1.68 -5.10 8.13
CA LEU A 57 -1.38 -5.71 6.82
C LEU A 57 -0.95 -7.17 6.97
N THR A 58 -0.15 -7.48 7.99
CA THR A 58 0.19 -8.87 8.35
C THR A 58 -1.05 -9.69 8.66
N ALA A 59 -2.04 -9.13 9.39
CA ALA A 59 -3.29 -9.84 9.63
C ALA A 59 -4.09 -10.09 8.34
N VAL A 60 -4.05 -9.18 7.37
CA VAL A 60 -4.67 -9.38 6.05
C VAL A 60 -3.94 -10.48 5.26
N SER A 61 -2.61 -10.56 5.34
CA SER A 61 -1.87 -11.62 4.66
C SER A 61 -2.12 -13.00 5.26
N TRP A 62 -2.31 -13.10 6.58
CA TRP A 62 -2.74 -14.35 7.23
C TRP A 62 -4.11 -14.85 6.74
N LEU A 63 -4.99 -13.94 6.32
CA LEU A 63 -6.28 -14.28 5.71
C LEU A 63 -6.16 -14.70 4.23
N GLY A 64 -4.93 -14.78 3.69
CA GLY A 64 -4.64 -15.23 2.34
C GLY A 64 -4.60 -14.11 1.29
N GLY A 65 -4.66 -12.84 1.70
CA GLY A 65 -4.41 -11.72 0.80
C GLY A 65 -2.91 -11.64 0.44
N ASN A 66 -2.59 -11.48 -0.85
CA ASN A 66 -1.20 -11.26 -1.28
C ASN A 66 -0.81 -9.79 -1.04
N ILE A 67 -0.53 -9.44 0.23
CA ILE A 67 -0.22 -8.07 0.67
C ILE A 67 1.05 -8.03 1.51
N GLN A 68 1.84 -6.97 1.34
CA GLN A 68 3.05 -6.73 2.12
C GLN A 68 3.19 -5.25 2.48
N GLY A 69 3.65 -4.96 3.71
CA GLY A 69 3.88 -3.62 4.22
C GLY A 69 5.36 -3.29 4.39
N TYR A 70 5.78 -2.10 3.98
CA TYR A 70 7.15 -1.59 4.11
C TYR A 70 7.15 -0.21 4.79
N PRO A 71 8.17 0.12 5.60
CA PRO A 71 8.44 1.49 5.99
C PRO A 71 8.87 2.34 4.78
N TRP A 72 8.73 3.66 4.88
CA TRP A 72 9.13 4.58 3.80
C TRP A 72 10.62 4.51 3.47
N SER A 73 11.45 4.18 4.48
CA SER A 73 12.89 3.93 4.29
C SER A 73 13.21 2.74 3.38
N GLN A 74 12.24 1.87 3.10
CA GLN A 74 12.38 0.70 2.22
C GLN A 74 11.63 0.87 0.89
N LEU A 75 11.40 2.11 0.44
CA LEU A 75 10.74 2.42 -0.82
C LEU A 75 11.27 1.59 -2.01
N GLU A 76 12.59 1.47 -2.14
CA GLU A 76 13.20 0.74 -3.26
C GLU A 76 12.80 -0.74 -3.27
N GLN A 77 12.88 -1.39 -2.11
CA GLN A 77 12.47 -2.78 -1.96
C GLN A 77 10.97 -2.95 -2.20
N ALA A 78 10.15 -2.02 -1.70
CA ALA A 78 8.70 -2.04 -1.90
C ALA A 78 8.32 -1.96 -3.39
N VAL A 79 9.00 -1.13 -4.17
CA VAL A 79 8.77 -1.04 -5.62
C VAL A 79 9.23 -2.30 -6.34
N GLU A 80 10.37 -2.88 -5.95
CA GLU A 80 10.81 -4.15 -6.54
C GLU A 80 9.81 -5.27 -6.27
N ASP A 81 9.35 -5.37 -5.02
CA ASP A 81 8.38 -6.37 -4.60
C ASP A 81 6.97 -6.11 -5.15
N ALA A 82 6.63 -4.87 -5.51
CA ALA A 82 5.40 -4.57 -6.23
C ALA A 82 5.40 -5.16 -7.64
N GLY A 83 6.56 -5.42 -8.24
CA GLY A 83 6.68 -6.00 -9.57
C GLY A 83 6.39 -5.02 -10.70
N GLY A 84 6.03 -5.54 -11.88
CA GLY A 84 5.79 -4.75 -13.09
C GLY A 84 7.05 -4.47 -13.91
N GLU A 85 6.86 -3.83 -15.07
CA GLU A 85 7.95 -3.49 -15.99
C GLU A 85 8.82 -2.34 -15.44
N SER A 86 10.06 -2.25 -15.93
CA SER A 86 11.03 -1.25 -15.46
C SER A 86 10.50 0.18 -15.55
N GLU A 87 9.75 0.52 -16.61
CA GLU A 87 9.14 1.86 -16.76
C GLU A 87 8.10 2.13 -15.67
N THR A 88 7.24 1.15 -15.35
CA THR A 88 6.28 1.26 -14.26
C THR A 88 6.98 1.47 -12.93
N LYS A 89 8.05 0.72 -12.66
CA LYS A 89 8.83 0.85 -11.42
C LYS A 89 9.46 2.22 -11.27
N VAL A 90 10.01 2.81 -12.34
CA VAL A 90 10.53 4.19 -12.34
C VAL A 90 9.43 5.18 -11.98
N LYS A 91 8.25 5.08 -12.63
CA LYS A 91 7.10 5.96 -12.34
C LYS A 91 6.64 5.82 -10.89
N LEU A 92 6.57 4.60 -10.36
CA LEU A 92 6.19 4.35 -8.97
C LEU A 92 7.16 4.99 -7.97
N ARG A 93 8.48 4.89 -8.22
CA ARG A 93 9.49 5.56 -7.39
C ARG A 93 9.31 7.07 -7.40
N ASP A 94 9.18 7.66 -8.58
CA ASP A 94 9.10 9.11 -8.74
C ASP A 94 7.85 9.68 -8.07
N VAL A 95 6.69 9.05 -8.28
CA VAL A 95 5.43 9.46 -7.64
C VAL A 95 5.51 9.29 -6.12
N SER A 96 6.05 8.18 -5.64
CA SER A 96 6.16 7.91 -4.20
C SER A 96 7.07 8.90 -3.49
N ARG A 97 8.22 9.25 -4.09
CA ARG A 97 9.14 10.26 -3.53
C ARG A 97 8.52 11.65 -3.50
N LYS A 98 7.86 12.07 -4.59
CA LYS A 98 7.16 13.35 -4.65
C LYS A 98 6.08 13.45 -3.57
N TYR A 99 5.29 12.39 -3.41
CA TYR A 99 4.31 12.32 -2.34
C TYR A 99 4.97 12.45 -0.97
N TYR A 100 5.98 11.62 -0.66
CA TYR A 100 6.66 11.65 0.64
C TYR A 100 7.25 13.04 0.98
N GLN A 101 7.85 13.72 0.00
CA GLN A 101 8.37 15.08 0.17
C GLN A 101 7.25 16.10 0.43
N SER A 102 6.11 15.99 -0.26
CA SER A 102 4.99 16.91 -0.05
C SER A 102 4.38 16.80 1.35
N VAL A 103 4.26 15.59 1.90
CA VAL A 103 3.70 15.40 3.25
C VAL A 103 4.69 15.83 4.34
N GLN A 104 5.99 15.55 4.18
CA GLN A 104 7.03 16.02 5.12
C GLN A 104 7.12 17.55 5.18
N GLY A 105 6.97 18.24 4.03
CA GLY A 105 7.00 19.70 3.98
C GLY A 105 5.76 20.40 4.55
N THR A 106 4.72 19.65 4.94
CA THR A 106 3.49 20.23 5.52
C THR A 106 3.55 20.31 7.05
N ASP A 107 4.43 19.52 7.70
CA ASP A 107 4.57 19.47 9.16
C ASP A 107 5.36 20.66 9.76
N GLU A 108 6.05 21.47 8.95
CA GLU A 108 6.76 22.68 9.43
C GLU A 108 5.84 23.91 9.59
N GLY A 109 4.52 23.76 9.33
CA GLY A 109 3.54 24.87 9.33
C GLY A 109 2.63 24.97 10.56
N GLU A 110 2.71 24.03 11.51
CA GLU A 110 1.90 24.05 12.73
C GLU A 110 2.80 23.90 13.96
N SER A 111 3.30 25.02 14.49
CA SER A 111 3.91 25.14 15.82
C SER A 111 3.55 26.47 16.44
#